data_AF-A0A2E7P146-F1
#
_entry.id   AF-A0A2E7P146-F1
#
_cell.length_a   1.000
_cell.length_b   1.000
_cell.length_c   1.000
_cell.angle_alpha   90.00
_cell.angle_beta   90.00
_cell.angle_gamma   90.00
#
_symmetry.space_group_name_H-M   'P 1'
#
loop_
_entity.id
_entity.type
_entity.pdbx_description
1 polymer ?
#
loop_
_entity_poly.entity_id
_entity_poly.type
_entity_poly.pdbx_seq_one_letter_code
_entity_poly.pdbx_strand_id
1 'polypeptide(L)'
;TMPQHLLLTVALRGDEPIASSLTVYDADTLYGRYWGALEHVPCLHFETAYYQPLEFCIAEKITWFEGGAQGEHKMARGFLPQKTWSAHWLAHPGFYDAVEHFLSRESNGIDGYISELNEHNPFRDAPR
;
A
#
# COMPACT_ATOMS: atom_id res chain seq x y z
N THR A 1 -15.98 -4.66 -15.55
CA THR A 1 -16.07 -3.19 -15.68
C THR A 1 -15.53 -2.56 -14.40
N MET A 2 -15.09 -1.31 -14.40
CA MET A 2 -14.43 -0.69 -13.22
C MET A 2 -15.26 -0.67 -11.92
N PRO A 3 -16.61 -0.51 -11.91
CA PRO A 3 -17.37 -0.42 -10.66
C PRO A 3 -17.24 -1.63 -9.75
N GLN A 4 -17.09 -2.82 -10.31
CA GLN A 4 -16.94 -4.07 -9.54
C GLN A 4 -15.56 -4.16 -8.87
N HIS A 5 -14.60 -3.33 -9.26
CA HIS A 5 -13.23 -3.32 -8.74
C HIS A 5 -13.02 -2.25 -7.67
N LEU A 6 -14.11 -1.69 -7.13
CA LEU A 6 -14.08 -0.67 -6.08
C LEU A 6 -14.67 -1.25 -4.81
N LEU A 7 -13.97 -1.05 -3.69
CA LEU A 7 -14.48 -1.32 -2.35
C LEU A 7 -14.44 -0.02 -1.54
N LEU A 8 -15.61 0.42 -1.09
CA LEU A 8 -15.79 1.58 -0.22
C LEU A 8 -16.20 1.08 1.17
N THR A 9 -15.31 1.24 2.16
CA THR A 9 -15.63 0.97 3.56
C THR A 9 -16.15 2.26 4.18
N VAL A 10 -17.36 2.22 4.74
CA VAL A 10 -17.99 3.38 5.40
C VAL A 10 -18.19 3.07 6.89
N ALA A 11 -17.61 3.91 7.75
CA ALA A 11 -17.83 3.84 9.18
C ALA A 11 -19.06 4.67 9.57
N LEU A 12 -19.98 4.05 10.30
CA LEU A 12 -21.18 4.71 10.82
C LEU A 12 -21.11 4.86 12.33
N ARG A 13 -21.60 5.98 12.86
CA ARG A 13 -21.97 6.16 14.27
C ARG A 13 -23.48 6.14 14.36
N GLY A 14 -24.05 5.01 14.77
CA GLY A 14 -25.47 4.77 14.53
C GLY A 14 -25.71 4.71 13.02
N ASP A 15 -26.55 5.59 12.51
CA ASP A 15 -26.85 5.69 11.07
C ASP A 15 -26.06 6.81 10.35
N GLU A 16 -25.25 7.59 11.08
CA GLU A 16 -24.52 8.72 10.51
C GLU A 16 -23.12 8.31 10.02
N PRO A 17 -22.76 8.58 8.75
CA PRO A 17 -21.42 8.29 8.25
C PRO A 17 -20.40 9.26 8.83
N ILE A 18 -19.35 8.72 9.45
CA ILE A 18 -18.29 9.52 10.11
C ILE A 18 -16.95 9.41 9.40
N ALA A 19 -16.72 8.37 8.60
CA ALA A 19 -15.49 8.19 7.83
C ALA A 19 -15.65 7.20 6.69
N SER A 20 -14.70 7.22 5.74
CA SER A 20 -14.63 6.23 4.69
C SER A 20 -13.22 5.99 4.17
N SER A 21 -12.97 4.77 3.70
CA SER A 21 -11.80 4.42 2.90
C SER A 21 -12.26 3.93 1.52
N LEU A 22 -11.51 4.28 0.49
CA LEU A 22 -11.70 3.78 -0.86
C LEU A 22 -10.48 2.95 -1.28
N THR A 23 -10.76 1.76 -1.77
CA THR A 23 -9.78 0.83 -2.31
C THR A 23 -10.18 0.40 -3.72
N VAL A 24 -9.18 0.04 -4.52
CA VAL A 24 -9.35 -0.51 -5.87
C VAL A 24 -8.72 -1.88 -5.88
N TYR A 25 -9.34 -2.88 -6.49
CA TYR A 25 -8.80 -4.24 -6.50
C TYR A 25 -8.99 -4.94 -7.85
N ASP A 26 -8.11 -5.87 -8.17
CA ASP A 26 -8.26 -6.81 -9.27
C ASP A 26 -8.40 -8.25 -8.75
N ALA A 27 -8.12 -9.26 -9.58
CA ALA A 27 -8.27 -10.66 -9.19
C ALA A 27 -7.33 -11.06 -8.04
N ASP A 28 -6.16 -10.43 -7.94
CA ASP A 28 -5.06 -10.90 -7.09
C ASP A 28 -4.59 -9.84 -6.09
N THR A 29 -4.86 -8.56 -6.34
CA THR A 29 -4.36 -7.45 -5.52
C THR A 29 -5.43 -6.42 -5.19
N LEU A 30 -5.46 -5.97 -3.95
CA LEU A 30 -6.20 -4.79 -3.49
C LEU A 30 -5.24 -3.65 -3.16
N TYR A 31 -5.60 -2.44 -3.57
CA TYR A 31 -4.81 -1.21 -3.43
C TYR A 31 -5.57 -0.18 -2.62
N GLY A 32 -4.97 0.27 -1.51
CA GLY A 32 -5.44 1.42 -0.75
C GLY A 32 -5.29 2.72 -1.56
N ARG A 33 -6.35 3.54 -1.64
CA ARG A 33 -6.30 4.81 -2.40
C ARG A 33 -6.60 6.03 -1.54
N TYR A 34 -7.74 6.03 -0.87
CA TYR A 34 -8.17 7.21 -0.10
C TYR A 34 -8.68 6.80 1.27
N TRP A 35 -8.49 7.71 2.23
CA TRP A 35 -9.02 7.64 3.57
C TRP A 35 -9.42 9.05 3.99
N GLY A 36 -10.57 9.19 4.65
CA GLY A 36 -11.02 10.46 5.21
C GLY A 36 -12.01 10.26 6.35
N ALA A 37 -11.98 11.16 7.32
CA ALA A 37 -12.88 11.17 8.46
C ALA A 37 -13.42 12.59 8.71
N LEU A 38 -14.67 12.68 9.13
CA LEU A 38 -15.33 13.94 9.52
C LEU A 38 -14.99 14.33 10.96
N GLU A 39 -14.60 13.36 11.78
CA GLU A 39 -14.19 13.55 13.16
C GLU A 39 -13.01 12.61 13.50
N HIS A 40 -12.27 12.97 14.55
CA HIS A 40 -11.18 12.12 15.04
C HIS A 40 -11.71 11.04 15.98
N VAL A 41 -11.57 9.78 15.57
CA VAL A 41 -11.80 8.61 16.40
C VAL A 41 -10.51 7.79 16.46
N PRO A 42 -9.98 7.48 17.67
CA PRO A 42 -8.77 6.69 17.80
C PRO A 42 -8.85 5.39 17.01
N CYS A 43 -7.80 5.08 16.25
CA CYS A 43 -7.64 3.86 15.46
C CYS A 43 -8.65 3.64 14.32
N LEU A 44 -9.58 4.56 14.05
CA LEU A 44 -10.59 4.37 13.00
C LEU A 44 -9.98 4.21 11.59
N HIS A 45 -8.83 4.85 11.36
CA HIS A 45 -8.04 4.64 10.14
C HIS A 45 -7.59 3.18 9.98
N PHE A 46 -7.17 2.51 11.05
CA PHE A 46 -6.75 1.11 10.97
C PHE A 46 -7.94 0.20 10.66
N GLU A 47 -9.07 0.43 11.33
CA GLU A 47 -10.29 -0.34 11.10
C GLU A 47 -10.70 -0.30 9.62
N THR A 48 -10.84 0.89 9.09
CA THR A 48 -11.43 1.12 7.77
C THR A 48 -10.45 0.94 6.62
N ALA A 49 -9.17 1.30 6.79
CA ALA A 49 -8.18 1.27 5.73
C ALA A 49 -7.26 0.05 5.79
N TYR A 50 -7.36 -0.80 6.82
CA TYR A 50 -6.55 -2.02 6.96
C TYR A 50 -7.40 -3.24 7.26
N TYR A 51 -8.09 -3.27 8.41
CA TYR A 51 -8.75 -4.49 8.86
C TYR A 51 -9.93 -4.89 7.97
N GLN A 52 -10.85 -3.95 7.68
CA GLN A 52 -11.99 -4.23 6.79
C GLN A 52 -11.53 -4.62 5.36
N PRO A 53 -10.58 -3.92 4.70
CA PRO A 53 -10.03 -4.37 3.43
C PRO A 53 -9.30 -5.72 3.49
N LEU A 54 -8.58 -6.03 4.58
CA LEU A 54 -7.92 -7.32 4.76
C LEU A 54 -8.93 -8.46 4.89
N GLU A 55 -10.00 -8.27 5.67
CA GLU A 55 -11.10 -9.23 5.78
C GLU A 55 -11.74 -9.49 4.41
N PHE A 56 -11.95 -8.42 3.63
CA PHE A 56 -12.41 -8.54 2.25
C PHE A 56 -11.45 -9.36 1.37
N CYS A 57 -10.14 -9.06 1.41
CA CYS A 57 -9.16 -9.83 0.65
C CYS A 57 -9.18 -11.32 1.00
N ILE A 58 -9.28 -11.66 2.29
CA ILE A 58 -9.36 -13.04 2.75
C ILE A 58 -10.63 -13.73 2.23
N ALA A 59 -11.78 -13.06 2.31
CA ALA A 59 -13.06 -13.60 1.85
C ALA A 59 -13.07 -13.85 0.33
N GLU A 60 -12.57 -12.90 -0.45
CA GLU A 60 -12.51 -12.96 -1.91
C GLU A 60 -11.27 -13.69 -2.45
N LYS A 61 -10.40 -14.18 -1.56
CA LYS A 61 -9.14 -14.86 -1.89
C LYS A 61 -8.17 -14.01 -2.73
N ILE A 62 -8.21 -12.70 -2.52
CA ILE A 62 -7.23 -11.76 -3.06
C ILE A 62 -5.93 -11.96 -2.29
N THR A 63 -4.83 -12.15 -3.01
CA THR A 63 -3.54 -12.57 -2.42
C THR A 63 -2.79 -11.40 -1.80
N TRP A 64 -2.85 -10.23 -2.43
CA TRP A 64 -2.00 -9.09 -2.09
C TRP A 64 -2.81 -7.90 -1.61
N PHE A 65 -2.32 -7.26 -0.55
CA PHE A 65 -2.83 -5.97 -0.11
C PHE A 65 -1.72 -4.92 -0.10
N GLU A 66 -1.90 -3.89 -0.93
CA GLU A 66 -0.98 -2.77 -1.08
C GLU A 66 -1.52 -1.56 -0.30
N GLY A 67 -0.86 -1.23 0.81
CA GLY A 67 -1.30 -0.16 1.73
C GLY A 67 -0.96 1.26 1.27
N GLY A 68 -0.52 1.45 0.02
CA GLY A 68 -0.04 2.71 -0.56
C GLY A 68 1.47 2.95 -0.38
N ALA A 69 2.02 3.91 -1.14
CA ALA A 69 3.43 4.29 -1.08
C ALA A 69 3.74 5.19 0.14
N GLN A 70 4.32 4.65 1.22
CA GLN A 70 4.91 5.41 2.35
C GLN A 70 5.94 4.55 3.10
N GLY A 71 6.79 5.20 3.90
CA GLY A 71 8.03 4.65 4.45
C GLY A 71 7.92 3.51 5.48
N GLU A 72 9.07 3.20 6.07
CA GLU A 72 9.39 1.99 6.85
C GLU A 72 8.43 1.65 8.00
N HIS A 73 7.72 2.63 8.54
CA HIS A 73 6.75 2.43 9.63
C HIS A 73 5.60 1.45 9.29
N LYS A 74 5.39 1.13 8.00
CA LYS A 74 4.43 0.11 7.57
C LYS A 74 4.89 -1.33 7.82
N MET A 75 6.19 -1.55 8.03
CA MET A 75 6.73 -2.84 8.45
C MET A 75 6.08 -3.32 9.75
N ALA A 76 5.98 -2.44 10.75
CA ALA A 76 5.32 -2.74 12.02
C ALA A 76 3.81 -3.04 11.87
N ARG A 77 3.21 -2.76 10.70
CA ARG A 77 1.82 -3.03 10.36
C ARG A 77 1.65 -4.27 9.47
N GLY A 78 2.73 -5.01 9.21
CA GLY A 78 2.71 -6.24 8.41
C GLY A 78 2.90 -6.05 6.90
N PHE A 79 3.25 -4.85 6.41
CA PHE A 79 3.57 -4.65 5.00
C PHE A 79 5.05 -4.82 4.76
N LEU A 80 5.41 -5.92 4.09
CA LEU A 80 6.79 -6.20 3.71
C LEU A 80 7.24 -5.31 2.55
N PRO A 81 8.54 -4.97 2.47
CA PRO A 81 9.04 -4.17 1.37
C PRO A 81 8.90 -4.96 0.07
N GLN A 82 8.38 -4.30 -0.96
CA GLN A 82 8.30 -4.85 -2.31
C GLN A 82 8.92 -3.87 -3.30
N LYS A 83 9.70 -4.41 -4.23
CA LYS A 83 10.28 -3.61 -5.31
C LYS A 83 9.13 -3.08 -6.17
N THR A 84 9.11 -1.77 -6.36
CA THR A 84 8.11 -1.09 -7.18
C THR A 84 8.82 -0.43 -8.36
N TRP A 85 8.14 -0.39 -9.50
CA TRP A 85 8.67 0.19 -10.72
C TRP A 85 7.85 1.42 -11.11
N SER A 86 8.53 2.39 -11.70
CA SER A 86 7.90 3.54 -12.33
C SER A 86 8.48 3.70 -13.74
N ALA A 87 7.64 4.12 -14.67
CA ALA A 87 8.03 4.36 -16.05
C ALA A 87 7.85 5.85 -16.34
N HIS A 88 8.90 6.47 -16.86
CA HIS A 88 8.93 7.91 -17.12
C HIS A 88 9.31 8.15 -18.57
N TRP A 89 8.48 8.92 -19.27
CA TRP A 89 8.85 9.48 -20.56
C TRP A 89 9.29 10.93 -20.36
N LEU A 90 10.51 11.25 -20.79
CA LEU A 90 11.12 12.55 -20.58
C LEU A 90 11.42 13.17 -21.95
N ALA A 91 10.68 14.22 -22.30
CA ALA A 91 10.77 14.87 -23.60
C ALA A 91 12.12 15.57 -23.84
N HIS A 92 12.65 16.20 -22.79
CA HIS A 92 13.88 16.99 -22.88
C HIS A 92 15.09 16.09 -22.58
N PRO A 93 16.07 15.96 -23.49
CA PRO A 93 17.22 15.06 -23.30
C PRO A 93 17.99 15.32 -22.00
N GLY A 94 18.20 16.58 -21.63
CA GLY A 94 18.89 16.92 -20.37
C GLY A 94 18.18 16.42 -19.10
N PHE A 95 16.85 16.22 -19.10
CA PHE A 95 16.16 15.59 -17.97
C PHE A 95 16.29 14.08 -18.00
N TYR A 96 16.27 13.48 -19.20
CA TYR A 96 16.56 12.06 -19.35
C TYR A 96 17.94 11.73 -18.77
N ASP A 97 18.98 12.46 -19.19
CA ASP A 97 20.36 12.24 -18.74
C ASP A 97 20.50 12.41 -17.22
N ALA A 98 19.85 13.44 -16.65
CA ALA A 98 19.89 13.68 -15.22
C ALA A 98 19.23 12.55 -14.40
N VAL A 99 18.08 12.05 -14.85
CA VAL A 99 17.37 10.93 -14.20
C VAL A 99 18.15 9.62 -14.38
N GLU A 100 18.66 9.33 -15.57
CA GLU A 100 19.47 8.15 -15.84
C GLU A 100 20.74 8.11 -14.96
N HIS A 101 21.45 9.23 -14.84
CA HIS A 101 22.63 9.33 -13.97
C HIS A 101 22.28 9.11 -12.49
N PHE A 102 21.13 9.61 -12.03
CA PHE A 102 20.66 9.34 -10.68
C PHE A 102 20.33 7.85 -10.48
N LEU A 103 19.55 7.26 -11.37
CA LEU A 103 19.12 5.87 -11.30
C LEU A 103 20.30 4.89 -11.35
N SER A 104 21.36 5.19 -12.09
CA SER A 104 22.58 4.36 -12.14
C SER A 104 23.26 4.21 -10.76
N ARG A 105 23.12 5.23 -9.90
CA ARG A 105 23.66 5.22 -8.53
C ARG A 105 22.69 4.61 -7.55
N GLU A 106 21.40 4.96 -7.66
CA GLU A 106 20.34 4.49 -6.75
C GLU A 106 20.07 2.99 -6.89
N SER A 107 20.05 2.47 -8.12
CA SER A 107 19.68 1.06 -8.39
C SER A 107 20.56 0.06 -7.63
N ASN A 108 21.84 0.38 -7.42
CA ASN A 108 22.77 -0.45 -6.66
C ASN A 108 22.47 -0.45 -5.14
N GLY A 109 21.80 0.58 -4.64
CA GLY A 109 21.42 0.71 -3.23
C GLY A 109 20.06 0.09 -2.89
N ILE A 110 19.14 0.01 -3.84
CA ILE A 110 17.76 -0.47 -3.60
C ILE A 110 17.74 -1.92 -3.11
N ASP A 111 18.51 -2.81 -3.73
CA ASP A 111 18.52 -4.23 -3.32
C ASP A 111 19.11 -4.42 -1.92
N GLY A 112 20.16 -3.65 -1.57
CA GLY A 112 20.72 -3.63 -0.22
C GLY A 112 19.72 -3.11 0.81
N TYR A 113 19.03 -2.02 0.50
CA TYR A 113 18.02 -1.43 1.36
C TYR A 113 16.81 -2.35 1.60
N ILE A 114 16.33 -3.04 0.55
CA ILE A 114 15.28 -4.06 0.69
C ILE A 114 15.76 -5.22 1.57
N SER A 115 17.02 -5.66 1.41
CA SER A 115 17.61 -6.71 2.25
C SER A 115 17.62 -6.30 3.72
N GLU A 116 18.12 -5.10 4.03
CA GLU A 116 18.17 -4.54 5.39
C GLU A 116 16.77 -4.45 6.02
N LEU A 117 15.76 -3.99 5.27
CA LEU A 117 14.39 -3.96 5.78
C LEU A 117 13.84 -5.36 6.07
N ASN A 118 14.17 -6.35 5.24
CA ASN A 118 13.74 -7.73 5.46
C ASN A 118 14.43 -8.42 6.65
N GLU A 119 15.61 -7.95 7.09
CA GLU A 119 16.22 -8.41 8.36
C GLU A 119 15.37 -8.03 9.57
N HIS A 120 14.51 -7.01 9.44
CA HIS A 120 13.56 -6.55 10.45
C HIS A 120 12.12 -7.04 10.18
N ASN A 121 11.98 -8.22 9.55
CA ASN A 121 10.67 -8.81 9.27
C ASN A 121 9.83 -8.98 10.56
N PRO A 122 8.60 -8.43 10.63
CA PRO A 122 7.74 -8.53 11.80
C PRO A 122 7.12 -9.93 12.01
N PHE A 123 7.18 -10.80 11.00
CA PHE A 123 6.58 -12.13 11.05
C PHE A 123 7.55 -13.15 11.64
N ARG A 124 7.00 -14.09 12.40
CA ARG A 124 7.75 -15.24 12.88
C ARG A 124 8.14 -16.12 11.69
N ASP A 125 9.35 -16.67 11.71
CA ASP A 125 9.77 -17.71 10.78
C ASP A 125 8.76 -18.86 10.73
N ALA A 126 8.56 -19.42 9.55
CA ALA A 126 7.74 -20.61 9.38
C ALA A 126 8.20 -21.71 10.36
N PRO A 127 7.28 -22.46 10.98
CA PRO A 127 7.65 -23.62 11.78
C PRO A 127 8.53 -24.55 10.94
N ARG A 128 9.70 -24.91 11.45
CA ARG A 128 10.57 -25.93 10.84
C ARG A 128 9.90 -27.29 10.83
#